data_AF-A0A816AZN4-F1
#
_entry.id   AF-A0A816AZN4-F1
#
_cell.length_a   1.000
_cell.length_b   1.000
_cell.length_c   1.000
_cell.angle_alpha   90.00
_cell.angle_beta   90.00
_cell.angle_gamma   90.00
#
_symmetry.space_group_name_H-M   'P 1'
#
loop_
_entity.id
_entity.type
_entity.pdbx_description
1 polymer ?
#
loop_
_entity_poly.entity_id
_entity_poly.type
_entity_poly.pdbx_seq_one_letter_code
_entity_poly.pdbx_strand_id
1 'polypeptide(L)'
;ISIDVLSDNYDDHCQEQLQDLLDRAPRLTSIRISWKTLSSSLQQLFESQHLSVYQLELLYYGGTFDREQCMMLRKIISTIQCRILNLVLADRTFMLDLINTMPHLQAINVQCRTGKRHPSSRITEKNSAWLQQQLSSTTDMHAIITQQNDFIRLWIR
;
A
#
# COMPACT_ATOMS: atom_id res chain seq x y z
N ILE A 1 -17.96 -4.09 2.69
CA ILE A 1 -18.01 -3.64 1.27
C ILE A 1 -16.57 -3.54 0.77
N SER A 2 -16.31 -3.96 -0.47
CA SER A 2 -15.01 -3.82 -1.14
C SER A 2 -15.18 -3.00 -2.41
N ILE A 3 -14.32 -2.02 -2.63
CA ILE A 3 -14.31 -1.18 -3.84
C ILE A 3 -13.03 -1.49 -4.61
N ASP A 4 -13.14 -1.67 -5.93
CA ASP A 4 -12.00 -1.77 -6.84
C ASP A 4 -12.07 -0.58 -7.81
N VAL A 5 -11.05 0.26 -7.78
CA VAL A 5 -10.96 1.47 -8.61
C VAL A 5 -9.82 1.27 -9.61
N LEU A 6 -10.17 1.11 -10.88
CA LEU A 6 -9.23 1.11 -12.00
C LEU A 6 -9.23 2.51 -12.62
N SER A 7 -8.11 3.22 -12.57
CA SER A 7 -8.00 4.58 -13.13
C SER A 7 -6.99 4.63 -14.28
N ASP A 8 -7.51 4.93 -15.47
CA ASP A 8 -6.75 5.03 -16.72
C ASP A 8 -6.20 6.43 -16.97
N ASN A 9 -6.82 7.46 -16.38
CA ASN A 9 -6.38 8.83 -16.20
C ASN A 9 -7.25 9.43 -15.08
N TYR A 10 -6.65 10.06 -14.08
CA TYR A 10 -7.41 10.73 -13.02
C TYR A 10 -7.96 12.05 -13.54
N ASP A 11 -9.12 11.99 -14.19
CA ASP A 11 -10.02 13.15 -14.30
C ASP A 11 -10.62 13.39 -12.91
N ASP A 12 -10.71 14.65 -12.51
CA ASP A 12 -11.25 15.10 -11.21
C ASP A 12 -12.60 14.45 -10.88
N HIS A 13 -13.39 14.13 -11.91
CA HIS A 13 -14.66 13.42 -11.80
C HIS A 13 -14.56 12.02 -11.16
N CYS A 14 -13.53 11.23 -11.48
CA CYS A 14 -13.32 9.92 -10.85
C CYS A 14 -12.96 10.07 -9.37
N GLN A 15 -12.28 11.16 -8.99
CA GLN A 15 -11.96 11.44 -7.60
C GLN A 15 -13.20 11.83 -6.81
N GLU A 16 -14.03 12.72 -7.36
CA GLU A 16 -15.31 13.11 -6.77
C GLU A 16 -16.21 11.90 -6.54
N GLN A 17 -16.35 11.03 -7.54
CA GLN A 17 -17.17 9.81 -7.42
C GLN A 17 -16.65 8.86 -6.35
N LEU A 18 -15.32 8.68 -6.27
CA LEU A 18 -14.72 7.87 -5.21
C LEU A 18 -14.99 8.51 -3.85
N GLN A 19 -14.76 9.81 -3.70
CA GLN A 19 -15.00 10.54 -2.45
C GLN A 19 -16.46 10.41 -1.99
N ASP A 20 -17.41 10.67 -2.88
CA ASP A 20 -18.85 10.50 -2.62
C ASP A 20 -19.20 9.07 -2.18
N LEU A 21 -18.56 8.07 -2.78
CA LEU A 21 -18.81 6.68 -2.45
C LEU A 21 -18.22 6.30 -1.09
N LEU A 22 -17.06 6.86 -0.72
CA LEU A 22 -16.45 6.69 0.59
C LEU A 22 -17.32 7.34 1.69
N ASP A 23 -17.82 8.55 1.44
CA ASP A 23 -18.66 9.28 2.39
C ASP A 23 -20.00 8.57 2.62
N ARG A 24 -20.53 7.87 1.61
CA ARG A 24 -21.77 7.07 1.73
C ARG A 24 -21.57 5.67 2.29
N ALA A 25 -20.33 5.20 2.44
CA ALA A 25 -20.01 3.83 2.83
C ALA A 25 -19.23 3.75 4.17
N PRO A 26 -19.86 4.11 5.31
CA PRO A 26 -19.19 4.21 6.61
C PRO A 26 -18.69 2.87 7.18
N ARG A 27 -18.96 1.75 6.51
CA ARG A 27 -18.53 0.39 6.91
C ARG A 27 -17.65 -0.26 5.86
N LEU A 28 -16.86 0.55 5.16
CA LEU A 28 -15.90 0.05 4.19
C LEU A 28 -14.86 -0.84 4.86
N THR A 29 -14.81 -2.08 4.40
CA THR A 29 -13.90 -3.08 4.95
C THR A 29 -12.61 -3.08 4.13
N SER A 30 -12.71 -2.94 2.81
CA SER A 30 -11.56 -2.99 1.92
C SER A 30 -11.67 -1.95 0.81
N ILE A 31 -10.56 -1.31 0.49
CA ILE A 31 -10.43 -0.47 -0.70
C ILE A 31 -9.22 -0.97 -1.49
N ARG A 32 -9.42 -1.21 -2.78
CA ARG A 32 -8.36 -1.44 -3.76
C ARG A 32 -8.35 -0.30 -4.76
N ILE A 33 -7.17 0.29 -4.96
CA ILE A 33 -6.94 1.34 -5.94
C ILE A 33 -5.79 0.90 -6.84
N SER A 34 -6.05 0.90 -8.14
CA SER A 34 -5.11 0.48 -9.17
C SER A 34 -4.89 1.60 -10.18
N TRP A 35 -3.64 2.07 -10.25
CA TRP A 35 -3.21 3.15 -11.13
C TRP A 35 -2.56 2.60 -12.40
N LYS A 36 -2.99 3.04 -13.59
CA LYS A 36 -2.15 2.90 -14.79
C LYS A 36 -1.02 3.92 -14.85
N THR A 37 -1.26 5.11 -14.31
CA THR A 37 -0.31 6.23 -14.19
C THR A 37 -0.55 6.96 -12.85
N LEU A 38 0.51 7.34 -12.14
CA LEU A 38 0.40 8.26 -10.99
C LEU A 38 0.61 9.70 -11.46
N SER A 39 -0.46 10.49 -11.52
CA SER A 39 -0.39 11.94 -11.71
C SER A 39 -0.34 12.69 -10.38
N SER A 40 0.14 13.93 -10.40
CA SER A 40 0.23 14.81 -9.22
C SER A 40 -1.13 15.14 -8.57
N SER A 41 -2.24 15.02 -9.31
CA SER A 41 -3.61 15.22 -8.84
C SER A 41 -4.06 14.21 -7.77
N LEU A 42 -3.27 13.17 -7.51
CA LEU A 42 -3.52 12.19 -6.45
C LEU A 42 -3.53 12.75 -5.02
N GLN A 43 -2.99 13.94 -4.80
CA GLN A 43 -2.92 14.56 -3.47
C GLN A 43 -4.30 14.95 -2.90
N GLN A 44 -5.32 15.06 -3.75
CA GLN A 44 -6.68 15.45 -3.36
C GLN A 44 -7.60 14.28 -3.04
N LEU A 45 -7.16 13.04 -3.31
CA LEU A 45 -7.93 11.88 -2.88
C LEU A 45 -7.92 11.83 -1.35
N PHE A 46 -9.10 11.68 -0.76
CA PHE A 46 -9.33 11.58 0.68
C PHE A 46 -9.15 12.91 1.44
N GLU A 47 -9.74 14.00 0.94
CA GLU A 47 -9.97 15.21 1.74
C GLU A 47 -10.82 14.93 2.99
N SER A 48 -11.63 13.87 2.94
CA SER A 48 -12.41 13.39 4.09
C SER A 48 -11.46 12.94 5.21
N GLN A 49 -11.36 13.80 6.22
CA GLN A 49 -10.66 13.49 7.46
C GLN A 49 -11.39 12.31 8.12
N HIS A 50 -10.65 11.26 8.47
CA HIS A 50 -11.11 10.11 9.25
C HIS A 50 -11.73 8.93 8.48
N LEU A 51 -11.39 8.72 7.21
CA LEU A 51 -11.71 7.45 6.56
C LEU A 51 -10.99 6.30 7.30
N SER A 52 -11.77 5.41 7.91
CA SER A 52 -11.26 4.20 8.56
C SER A 52 -11.65 2.97 7.75
N VAL A 53 -10.66 2.21 7.31
CA VAL A 53 -10.84 0.99 6.52
C VAL A 53 -10.08 -0.15 7.17
N TYR A 54 -10.59 -1.36 7.09
CA TYR A 54 -9.84 -2.51 7.61
C TYR A 54 -8.63 -2.81 6.72
N GLN A 55 -8.81 -2.80 5.40
CA GLN A 55 -7.78 -3.12 4.42
C GLN A 55 -7.70 -2.04 3.33
N LEU A 56 -6.46 -1.62 3.02
CA LEU A 56 -6.13 -0.75 1.91
C LEU A 56 -5.15 -1.47 0.98
N GLU A 57 -5.43 -1.49 -0.32
CA GLU A 57 -4.56 -2.07 -1.34
C GLU A 57 -4.30 -1.03 -2.43
N LEU A 58 -3.01 -0.70 -2.59
CA LEU A 58 -2.52 0.34 -3.49
C LEU A 58 -1.63 -0.33 -4.54
N LEU A 59 -2.07 -0.31 -5.80
CA LEU A 59 -1.42 -1.05 -6.89
C LEU A 59 -1.05 -0.12 -8.04
N TYR A 60 0.17 -0.28 -8.56
CA TYR A 60 0.58 0.35 -9.81
C TYR A 60 0.59 -0.70 -10.93
N TYR A 61 -0.22 -0.49 -11.95
CA TYR A 61 -0.45 -1.45 -13.03
C TYR A 61 0.86 -1.78 -13.74
N GLY A 62 1.28 -3.05 -13.63
CA GLY A 62 2.50 -3.55 -14.26
C GLY A 62 3.80 -2.98 -13.68
N GLY A 63 3.76 -2.27 -12.55
CA GLY A 63 4.90 -1.54 -12.00
C GLY A 63 5.04 -1.63 -10.49
N THR A 64 5.94 -0.79 -9.98
CA THR A 64 6.23 -0.59 -8.56
C THR A 64 6.28 0.90 -8.28
N PHE A 65 5.91 1.31 -7.07
CA PHE A 65 6.07 2.71 -6.68
C PHE A 65 7.55 3.04 -6.48
N ASP A 66 8.05 4.02 -7.23
CA ASP A 66 9.37 4.61 -7.02
C ASP A 66 9.37 5.56 -5.82
N ARG A 67 10.51 6.20 -5.53
CA ARG A 67 10.66 7.07 -4.36
C ARG A 67 9.72 8.28 -4.40
N GLU A 68 9.53 8.93 -5.53
CA GLU A 68 8.67 10.12 -5.64
C GLU A 68 7.20 9.72 -5.47
N GLN A 69 6.82 8.60 -6.09
CA GLN A 69 5.49 8.02 -5.97
C GLN A 69 5.20 7.55 -4.54
N CYS A 70 6.18 6.96 -3.86
CA CYS A 70 6.09 6.61 -2.44
C CYS A 70 5.83 7.85 -1.57
N MET A 71 6.51 8.98 -1.85
CA MET A 71 6.27 10.22 -1.11
C MET A 71 4.84 10.77 -1.33
N MET A 72 4.29 10.63 -2.54
CA MET A 72 2.89 10.98 -2.80
C MET A 72 1.92 10.04 -2.07
N LEU A 73 2.18 8.72 -2.12
CA LEU A 73 1.39 7.73 -1.39
C LEU A 73 1.40 7.97 0.11
N ARG A 74 2.52 8.42 0.68
CA ARG A 74 2.59 8.73 2.12
C ARG A 74 1.53 9.76 2.53
N LYS A 75 1.25 10.76 1.69
CA LYS A 75 0.18 11.75 1.95
C LYS A 75 -1.19 11.08 1.97
N ILE A 76 -1.50 10.28 0.95
CA ILE A 76 -2.77 9.52 0.85
C ILE A 76 -2.95 8.58 2.06
N ILE A 77 -1.91 7.83 2.38
CA ILE A 77 -1.95 6.85 3.46
C ILE A 77 -2.10 7.55 4.81
N SER A 78 -1.59 8.77 4.97
CA SER A 78 -1.71 9.53 6.23
C SER A 78 -3.13 10.03 6.51
N THR A 79 -3.98 10.17 5.48
CA THR A 79 -5.38 10.60 5.64
C THR A 79 -6.33 9.42 5.90
N ILE A 80 -5.88 8.18 5.66
CA ILE A 80 -6.66 6.96 5.82
C ILE A 80 -6.15 6.16 7.02
N GLN A 81 -7.03 5.89 7.99
CA GLN A 81 -6.73 4.93 9.04
C GLN A 81 -6.96 3.51 8.52
N CYS A 82 -5.90 2.74 8.31
CA CYS A 82 -6.02 1.33 7.92
C CYS A 82 -5.28 0.38 8.87
N ARG A 83 -5.80 -0.85 8.99
CA ARG A 83 -5.17 -1.92 9.78
C ARG A 83 -4.29 -2.81 8.92
N ILE A 84 -4.68 -3.07 7.69
CA ILE A 84 -3.92 -3.89 6.73
C ILE A 84 -3.59 -3.04 5.50
N LEU A 85 -2.32 -2.94 5.16
CA LEU A 85 -1.84 -2.23 3.98
C LEU A 85 -1.18 -3.20 2.99
N ASN A 86 -1.56 -3.14 1.72
CA ASN A 86 -0.97 -3.93 0.64
C ASN A 86 -0.41 -3.01 -0.43
N LEU A 87 0.86 -3.22 -0.81
CA LEU A 87 1.55 -2.37 -1.79
C LEU A 87 2.76 -3.05 -2.43
N VAL A 88 3.16 -2.56 -3.60
CA VAL A 88 4.30 -3.05 -4.37
C VAL A 88 5.34 -1.94 -4.54
N LEU A 89 6.51 -2.11 -3.96
CA LEU A 89 7.53 -1.06 -3.86
C LEU A 89 8.77 -1.36 -4.71
N ALA A 90 9.40 -0.30 -5.21
CA ALA A 90 10.73 -0.38 -5.82
C ALA A 90 11.83 -0.41 -4.74
N ASP A 91 11.61 0.32 -3.64
CA ASP A 91 12.57 0.48 -2.55
C ASP A 91 11.98 -0.03 -1.23
N ARG A 92 12.72 -0.92 -0.57
CA ARG A 92 12.34 -1.50 0.72
C ARG A 92 12.46 -0.53 1.90
N THR A 93 13.23 0.54 1.78
CA THR A 93 13.40 1.53 2.87
C THR A 93 12.09 2.24 3.20
N PHE A 94 11.26 2.50 2.18
CA PHE A 94 9.95 3.11 2.36
C PHE A 94 8.99 2.25 3.21
N MET A 95 9.20 0.93 3.25
CA MET A 95 8.42 0.04 4.13
C MET A 95 8.62 0.39 5.60
N LEU A 96 9.85 0.68 6.01
CA LEU A 96 10.14 1.07 7.39
C LEU A 96 9.50 2.41 7.73
N ASP A 97 9.56 3.37 6.79
CA ASP A 97 8.94 4.67 6.98
C ASP A 97 7.43 4.55 7.19
N LEU A 98 6.74 3.69 6.44
CA LEU A 98 5.31 3.43 6.61
C LEU A 98 5.00 2.83 7.98
N ILE A 99 5.73 1.78 8.39
CA ILE A 99 5.55 1.12 9.69
C ILE A 99 5.70 2.12 10.85
N ASN A 100 6.71 2.99 10.77
CA ASN A 100 6.99 3.96 11.81
C ASN A 100 6.01 5.15 11.85
N THR A 101 5.26 5.40 10.77
CA THR A 101 4.38 6.57 10.64
C THR A 101 2.90 6.23 10.72
N MET A 102 2.52 4.95 10.73
CA MET A 102 1.14 4.49 10.77
C MET A 102 0.82 3.75 12.09
N PRO A 103 0.39 4.47 13.14
CA PRO A 103 0.19 3.88 14.47
C PRO A 103 -0.95 2.86 14.56
N HIS A 104 -1.87 2.84 13.60
CA HIS A 104 -3.00 1.90 13.56
C HIS A 104 -2.75 0.67 12.69
N LEU A 105 -1.58 0.60 12.06
CA LEU A 105 -1.24 -0.49 11.17
C LEU A 105 -0.96 -1.76 11.97
N GLN A 106 -1.72 -2.82 11.70
CA GLN A 106 -1.57 -4.14 12.32
C GLN A 106 -0.85 -5.11 11.39
N ALA A 107 -0.95 -4.90 10.08
CA ALA A 107 -0.22 -5.68 9.11
C ALA A 107 0.14 -4.89 7.86
N ILE A 108 1.31 -5.19 7.30
CA ILE A 108 1.70 -4.72 5.97
C ILE A 108 2.16 -5.89 5.10
N ASN A 109 1.60 -5.96 3.90
CA ASN A 109 1.96 -6.91 2.86
C ASN A 109 2.70 -6.13 1.78
N VAL A 110 4.02 -6.36 1.69
CA VAL A 110 4.85 -5.68 0.69
C VAL A 110 5.49 -6.68 -0.24
N GLN A 111 5.41 -6.35 -1.52
CA GLN A 111 6.24 -6.96 -2.54
C GLN A 111 7.26 -5.93 -3.02
N CYS A 112 8.55 -6.18 -2.76
CA CYS A 112 9.63 -5.34 -3.28
C CYS A 112 10.13 -5.92 -4.60
N ARG A 113 9.99 -5.20 -5.72
CA ARG A 113 10.54 -5.60 -7.02
C ARG A 113 11.59 -4.60 -7.48
N THR A 114 12.77 -5.10 -7.84
CA THR A 114 13.78 -4.31 -8.55
C THR A 114 13.65 -4.59 -10.05
N GLY A 115 13.02 -3.68 -10.80
CA GLY A 115 12.84 -3.79 -12.25
C GLY A 115 11.62 -4.61 -12.71
N LYS A 116 11.55 -4.94 -14.01
CA LYS A 116 10.36 -5.54 -14.67
C LYS A 116 10.13 -7.04 -14.38
N ARG A 117 10.96 -7.70 -13.56
CA ARG A 117 10.86 -9.14 -13.33
C ARG A 117 9.97 -9.47 -12.15
N HIS A 118 9.32 -10.64 -12.21
CA HIS A 118 8.65 -11.23 -11.06
C HIS A 118 9.63 -11.31 -9.87
N PRO A 119 9.17 -11.03 -8.64
CA PRO A 119 9.99 -11.28 -7.48
C PRO A 119 10.39 -12.75 -7.49
N SER A 120 11.67 -12.98 -7.20
CA SER A 120 12.16 -14.32 -6.93
C SER A 120 12.19 -14.53 -5.43
N SER A 121 12.01 -15.77 -4.99
CA SER A 121 12.08 -16.15 -3.58
C SER A 121 13.36 -15.61 -2.90
N ARG A 122 14.48 -15.59 -3.62
CA ARG A 122 15.76 -15.01 -3.16
C ARG A 122 15.70 -13.52 -2.81
N ILE A 123 14.94 -12.71 -3.56
CA ILE A 123 14.79 -11.27 -3.26
C ILE A 123 13.94 -11.11 -1.99
N THR A 124 12.85 -11.87 -1.88
CA THR A 124 11.96 -11.88 -0.72
C THR A 124 12.69 -12.30 0.54
N GLU A 125 13.52 -13.35 0.48
CA GLU A 125 14.37 -13.79 1.59
C GLU A 125 15.38 -12.72 2.02
N LYS A 126 16.08 -12.08 1.07
CA LYS A 126 17.04 -11.01 1.39
C LYS A 126 16.37 -9.80 2.04
N ASN A 127 15.18 -9.43 1.56
CA ASN A 127 14.43 -8.32 2.14
C ASN A 127 13.87 -8.69 3.52
N SER A 128 13.44 -9.94 3.70
CA SER A 128 13.01 -10.47 5.00
C SER A 128 14.13 -10.41 6.02
N ALA A 129 15.32 -10.91 5.67
CA ALA A 129 16.49 -10.87 6.55
C ALA A 129 16.92 -9.43 6.88
N TRP A 130 16.86 -8.52 5.90
CA TRP A 130 17.15 -7.11 6.16
C TRP A 130 16.12 -6.47 7.10
N LEU A 131 14.82 -6.72 6.90
CA LEU A 131 13.76 -6.19 7.78
C LEU A 131 13.89 -6.69 9.22
N GLN A 132 14.23 -7.97 9.41
CA GLN A 132 14.49 -8.55 10.73
C GLN A 132 15.61 -7.83 11.49
N GLN A 133 16.60 -7.27 10.78
CA GLN A 133 17.68 -6.50 11.40
C GLN A 133 17.24 -5.08 11.79
N GLN A 134 16.18 -4.55 11.17
CA GLN A 134 15.75 -3.16 11.35
C GLN A 134 14.56 -3.02 12.30
N LEU A 135 13.71 -4.04 12.39
CA LEU A 135 12.47 -4.01 13.16
C LEU A 135 12.68 -4.53 14.58
N SER A 136 11.96 -3.94 15.55
CA SER A 136 11.94 -4.40 16.94
C SER A 136 11.32 -5.80 17.08
N SER A 137 11.60 -6.47 18.19
CA SER A 137 11.05 -7.80 18.54
C SER A 137 9.52 -7.85 18.67
N THR A 138 8.84 -6.71 18.58
CA THR A 138 7.38 -6.59 18.60
C THR A 138 6.73 -6.80 17.23
N THR A 139 7.51 -6.95 16.15
CA THR A 139 7.00 -7.21 14.81
C THR A 139 7.19 -8.68 14.45
N ASP A 140 6.11 -9.42 14.22
CA ASP A 140 6.19 -10.77 13.68
C ASP A 140 6.28 -10.71 12.16
N MET A 141 7.30 -11.33 11.57
CA MET A 141 7.50 -11.33 10.12
C MET A 141 7.34 -12.73 9.54
N HIS A 142 6.57 -12.82 8.46
CA HIS A 142 6.40 -14.02 7.66
C HIS A 142 6.66 -13.72 6.18
N ALA A 143 7.67 -14.37 5.61
CA ALA A 143 7.82 -14.43 4.16
C ALA A 143 6.74 -15.36 3.59
N ILE A 144 5.92 -14.86 2.68
CA ILE A 144 4.89 -15.64 1.99
C ILE A 144 5.32 -15.80 0.54
N ILE A 145 5.77 -17.00 0.21
CA ILE A 145 6.25 -17.39 -1.12
C ILE A 145 5.13 -18.20 -1.77
N THR A 146 4.63 -17.74 -2.90
CA THR A 146 3.57 -18.44 -3.65
C THR A 146 4.00 -18.62 -5.09
N GLN A 147 3.38 -19.56 -5.82
CA GLN A 147 3.70 -19.81 -7.23
C GLN A 147 3.47 -18.58 -8.13
N GLN A 148 2.63 -17.64 -7.71
CA GLN A 148 2.19 -16.51 -8.51
C GLN A 148 2.75 -15.17 -8.02
N ASN A 149 2.99 -15.04 -6.71
CA ASN A 149 3.47 -13.80 -6.09
C ASN A 149 4.22 -14.09 -4.78
N ASP A 150 5.45 -13.62 -4.69
CA ASP A 150 6.18 -13.57 -3.43
C ASP A 150 5.97 -12.22 -2.76
N PHE A 151 5.68 -12.22 -1.46
CA PHE A 151 5.54 -11.01 -0.66
C PHE A 151 5.97 -11.25 0.79
N ILE A 152 6.26 -10.17 1.49
CA ILE A 152 6.58 -10.18 2.92
C ILE A 152 5.35 -9.67 3.65
N ARG A 153 4.84 -10.48 4.57
CA ARG A 153 3.82 -10.05 5.52
C ARG A 153 4.49 -9.75 6.85
N LEU A 154 4.33 -8.52 7.32
CA LEU A 154 4.71 -8.09 8.65
C LEU A 154 3.44 -7.88 9.47
N TRP A 155 3.39 -8.47 10.65
CA TRP A 155 2.39 -8.20 11.68
C TRP A 155 3.00 -7.32 12.75
N ILE A 156 2.37 -6.19 13.01
CA ILE A 156 2.82 -5.16 13.95
C ILE A 156 1.90 -5.28 15.16
N ARG A 157 2.48 -5.55 16.33
CA ARG A 157 1.75 -5.70 17.60
C ARG A 157 1.61 -4.37 18.34
#